data_AF-A0AAD4PP57-F1
#
_entry.id   AF-A0AAD4PP57-F1
#
_cell.length_a   1.000
_cell.length_b   1.000
_cell.length_c   1.000
_cell.angle_alpha   90.00
_cell.angle_beta   90.00
_cell.angle_gamma   90.00
#
_symmetry.space_group_name_H-M   'P 1'
#
loop_
_entity.id
_entity.type
_entity.pdbx_description
1 polymer ?
#
loop_
_entity_poly.entity_id
_entity_poly.type
_entity_poly.pdbx_seq_one_letter_code
_entity_poly.pdbx_strand_id
1 'polypeptide(L)'
;MAMKNNAAIMEQVCKAANSLFPELNVRPTDVANPTEAFLVRILIPCLRAYGFRVEPPYNIESDSNDISKVKRIFLAKLCRQVQKILQISFPGKTYTYYDITQPTAKTTLNTLDVLFNYWCFYRMHKKNIMQPLSERIHERQALSAVNAAKRSELEQQQQSGVQHKLDIKECEANICKLHDQLPQAKAELNAQSKALRQLQSDLAVAEEQQSQLQSQLNHFKQLVVLDSDVAVVKMETKQLAAQIENCKPEMDKQEQIYNERRLEIETIAQLSQDIDNAFNIVPPDMLSGYKEVKKSNDRLEKTHKSIVAKHQGLQDTKLKLQKTVEQSEASFKARSLQAEEQVAKQQQQQQEQQALIEQQSAEIEELQQSQFTLQEQLDEQQRV
;
A
#
# COMPACT_ATOMS: atom_id res chain seq x y z
N MET A 1 -27.86 -59.15 20.67
CA MET A 1 -27.01 -58.11 21.31
C MET A 1 -26.30 -57.17 20.35
N ALA A 2 -25.88 -57.59 19.13
CA ALA A 2 -25.17 -56.72 18.17
C ALA A 2 -25.96 -55.48 17.69
N MET A 3 -27.30 -55.53 17.62
CA MET A 3 -28.12 -54.40 17.16
C MET A 3 -28.22 -53.24 18.18
N LYS A 4 -28.11 -53.51 19.49
CA LYS A 4 -28.18 -52.45 20.52
C LYS A 4 -26.95 -51.55 20.49
N ASN A 5 -25.78 -52.08 20.13
CA ASN A 5 -24.54 -51.31 20.05
C ASN A 5 -24.52 -50.38 18.83
N ASN A 6 -25.09 -50.82 17.70
CA ASN A 6 -25.17 -50.01 16.49
C ASN A 6 -26.12 -48.81 16.62
N ALA A 7 -27.21 -48.95 17.37
CA ALA A 7 -28.14 -47.84 17.62
C ALA A 7 -27.48 -46.71 18.44
N ALA A 8 -26.71 -47.06 19.47
CA ALA A 8 -25.98 -46.10 20.29
C ALA A 8 -24.90 -45.36 19.48
N ILE A 9 -24.13 -46.09 18.66
CA ILE A 9 -23.10 -45.49 17.78
C ILE A 9 -23.75 -44.56 16.74
N MET A 10 -24.89 -44.95 16.17
CA MET A 10 -25.64 -44.13 15.22
C MET A 10 -26.12 -42.82 15.85
N GLU A 11 -26.64 -42.87 17.06
CA GLU A 11 -27.05 -41.68 17.80
C GLU A 11 -25.87 -40.76 18.09
N GLN A 12 -24.73 -41.33 18.48
CA GLN A 12 -23.49 -40.58 18.73
C GLN A 12 -22.98 -39.88 17.46
N VAL A 13 -22.99 -40.56 16.31
CA VAL A 13 -22.58 -39.97 15.01
C VAL A 13 -23.55 -38.87 14.58
N CYS A 14 -24.86 -39.03 14.80
CA CYS A 14 -25.84 -37.97 14.50
C CYS A 14 -25.63 -36.75 15.40
N LYS A 15 -25.39 -36.95 16.71
CA LYS A 15 -25.06 -35.88 17.66
C LYS A 15 -23.77 -35.16 17.26
N ALA A 16 -22.73 -35.91 16.89
CA ALA A 16 -21.47 -35.35 16.42
C ALA A 16 -21.66 -34.53 15.13
N ALA A 17 -22.40 -35.07 14.15
CA ALA A 17 -22.70 -34.39 12.89
C ALA A 17 -23.40 -33.05 13.13
N ASN A 18 -24.45 -33.03 13.95
CA ASN A 18 -25.24 -31.82 14.22
C ASN A 18 -24.53 -30.82 15.13
N SER A 19 -23.61 -31.28 15.98
CA SER A 19 -22.75 -30.40 16.79
C SER A 19 -21.67 -29.73 15.94
N LEU A 20 -21.08 -30.47 15.00
CA LEU A 20 -20.02 -29.98 14.11
C LEU A 20 -20.55 -29.16 12.94
N PHE A 21 -21.73 -29.53 12.42
CA PHE A 21 -22.38 -28.96 11.24
C PHE A 21 -23.90 -28.83 11.49
N PRO A 22 -24.34 -27.82 12.26
CA PRO A 22 -25.75 -27.66 12.64
C PRO A 22 -26.71 -27.54 11.45
N GLU A 23 -26.22 -27.04 10.32
CA GLU A 23 -26.99 -26.87 9.08
C GLU A 23 -27.42 -28.19 8.43
N LEU A 24 -26.80 -29.32 8.78
CA LEU A 24 -27.08 -30.62 8.17
C LEU A 24 -28.34 -31.31 8.71
N ASN A 25 -28.72 -31.01 9.96
CA ASN A 25 -29.86 -31.59 10.68
C ASN A 25 -30.04 -33.11 10.43
N VAL A 26 -28.97 -33.87 10.67
CA VAL A 26 -28.85 -35.31 10.44
C VAL A 26 -29.74 -36.07 11.41
N ARG A 27 -30.63 -36.92 10.88
CA ARG A 27 -31.50 -37.78 11.68
C ARG A 27 -30.97 -39.22 11.68
N PRO A 28 -31.26 -40.02 12.73
CA PRO A 28 -30.91 -41.44 12.76
C PRO A 28 -31.47 -42.23 11.56
N THR A 29 -32.65 -41.85 11.05
CA THR A 29 -33.25 -42.45 9.85
C THR A 29 -32.40 -42.27 8.60
N ASP A 30 -31.70 -41.14 8.49
CA ASP A 30 -30.86 -40.81 7.33
C ASP A 30 -29.58 -41.66 7.32
N VAL A 31 -29.06 -42.00 8.50
CA VAL A 31 -27.87 -42.86 8.67
C VAL A 31 -28.25 -44.35 8.60
N ALA A 32 -29.46 -44.71 9.03
CA ALA A 32 -29.98 -46.07 8.95
C ALA A 32 -30.24 -46.50 7.50
N ASN A 33 -30.72 -45.58 6.65
CA ASN A 33 -30.97 -45.81 5.23
C ASN A 33 -30.31 -44.70 4.40
N PRO A 34 -28.97 -44.72 4.27
CA PRO A 34 -28.27 -43.64 3.59
C PRO A 34 -28.61 -43.62 2.11
N THR A 35 -28.70 -42.40 1.56
CA THR A 35 -28.84 -42.17 0.12
C THR A 35 -27.60 -41.47 -0.42
N GLU A 36 -27.38 -41.53 -1.74
CA GLU A 36 -26.29 -40.78 -2.38
C GLU A 36 -26.41 -39.27 -2.08
N ALA A 37 -27.62 -38.71 -2.20
CA ALA A 37 -27.90 -37.31 -1.91
C ALA A 37 -27.56 -36.95 -0.45
N PHE A 38 -27.91 -37.81 0.50
CA PHE A 38 -27.53 -37.66 1.90
C PHE A 38 -26.01 -37.63 2.10
N LEU A 39 -25.28 -38.57 1.51
CA LEU A 39 -23.82 -38.60 1.62
C LEU A 39 -23.17 -37.36 0.99
N VAL A 40 -23.60 -36.95 -0.19
CA VAL A 40 -23.08 -35.74 -0.84
C VAL A 40 -23.35 -34.51 0.03
N ARG A 41 -24.56 -34.41 0.60
CA ARG A 41 -24.95 -33.33 1.50
C ARG A 41 -24.07 -33.25 2.75
N ILE A 42 -23.69 -34.38 3.35
CA ILE A 42 -22.82 -34.39 4.55
C ILE A 42 -21.34 -34.22 4.19
N LEU A 43 -20.85 -34.91 3.16
CA LEU A 43 -19.42 -34.95 2.84
C LEU A 43 -18.91 -33.59 2.33
N ILE A 44 -19.76 -32.77 1.69
CA ILE A 44 -19.36 -31.45 1.20
C ILE A 44 -18.97 -30.51 2.36
N PRO A 45 -19.83 -30.25 3.37
CA PRO A 45 -19.44 -29.45 4.53
C PRO A 45 -18.24 -30.02 5.27
N CYS A 46 -18.14 -31.35 5.40
CA CYS A 46 -16.97 -32.00 6.00
C CYS A 46 -15.68 -31.63 5.26
N LEU A 47 -15.63 -31.78 3.94
CA LEU A 47 -14.45 -31.46 3.14
C LEU A 47 -14.13 -29.96 3.15
N ARG A 48 -15.15 -29.09 3.13
CA ARG A 48 -14.96 -27.65 3.28
C ARG A 48 -14.31 -27.29 4.60
N ALA A 49 -14.68 -27.97 5.68
CA ALA A 49 -14.07 -27.77 7.00
C ALA A 49 -12.56 -28.08 6.98
N TYR A 50 -12.14 -29.14 6.28
CA TYR A 50 -10.73 -29.46 6.04
C TYR A 50 -10.01 -28.49 5.08
N GLY A 51 -10.70 -27.50 4.51
CA GLY A 51 -10.12 -26.48 3.62
C GLY A 51 -10.20 -26.81 2.13
N PHE A 52 -10.92 -27.86 1.73
CA PHE A 52 -11.14 -28.16 0.31
C PHE A 52 -12.25 -27.28 -0.26
N ARG A 53 -12.01 -26.68 -1.44
CA ARG A 53 -13.05 -25.98 -2.20
C ARG A 53 -13.87 -26.99 -3.00
N VAL A 54 -14.99 -27.43 -2.43
CA VAL A 54 -15.89 -28.41 -3.06
C VAL A 54 -17.24 -27.75 -3.30
N GLU A 55 -17.66 -27.73 -4.56
CA GLU A 55 -18.98 -27.27 -5.00
C GLU A 55 -19.60 -28.33 -5.92
N PRO A 56 -20.83 -28.77 -5.63
CA PRO A 56 -21.52 -29.72 -6.48
C PRO A 56 -22.01 -29.00 -7.74
N PRO A 57 -21.73 -29.53 -8.95
CA PRO A 57 -22.15 -28.91 -10.21
C PRO A 57 -23.63 -29.20 -10.56
N TYR A 58 -24.41 -29.72 -9.63
CA TYR A 58 -25.81 -30.13 -9.79
C TYR A 58 -26.59 -29.85 -8.50
N ASN A 59 -27.92 -29.78 -8.60
CA ASN A 59 -28.78 -29.68 -7.43
C ASN A 59 -28.79 -31.02 -6.67
N ILE A 60 -28.32 -31.02 -5.43
CA ILE A 60 -28.23 -32.22 -4.58
C ILE A 60 -29.64 -32.68 -4.16
N GLU A 61 -30.61 -31.77 -4.09
CA GLU A 61 -31.97 -32.03 -3.60
C GLU A 61 -32.93 -32.50 -4.70
N SER A 62 -32.53 -32.45 -5.97
CA SER A 62 -33.32 -33.05 -7.04
C SER A 62 -33.07 -34.56 -7.10
N ASP A 63 -34.07 -35.37 -6.72
CA ASP A 63 -34.11 -36.84 -6.83
C ASP A 63 -34.02 -37.37 -8.28
N SER A 64 -33.58 -36.54 -9.23
CA SER A 64 -33.32 -36.97 -10.59
C SER A 64 -32.15 -37.96 -10.61
N ASN A 65 -32.39 -39.13 -11.22
CA ASN A 65 -31.36 -40.09 -11.67
C ASN A 65 -30.47 -39.46 -12.76
N ASP A 66 -29.80 -38.36 -12.45
CA ASP A 66 -28.86 -37.71 -13.33
C ASP A 66 -27.62 -38.61 -13.48
N ILE A 67 -27.45 -39.21 -14.66
CA ILE A 67 -26.33 -40.10 -15.01
C ILE A 67 -25.22 -39.30 -15.75
N SER A 68 -25.28 -37.96 -15.69
CA SER A 68 -24.35 -37.08 -16.38
C SER A 68 -22.89 -37.43 -16.07
N LYS A 69 -22.05 -37.30 -17.10
CA LYS A 69 -20.60 -37.48 -16.97
C LYS A 69 -20.01 -36.53 -15.91
N VAL A 70 -20.58 -35.33 -15.79
CA VAL A 70 -20.17 -34.30 -14.83
C VAL A 70 -20.41 -34.77 -13.39
N LYS A 71 -21.61 -35.30 -13.09
CA LYS A 71 -21.94 -35.87 -11.78
C LYS A 71 -21.00 -37.02 -11.42
N ARG A 72 -20.78 -37.97 -12.33
CA ARG A 72 -19.87 -39.12 -12.11
C ARG A 72 -18.43 -38.68 -11.81
N ILE A 73 -17.90 -37.71 -12.55
CA ILE A 73 -16.55 -37.17 -12.29
C ILE A 73 -16.50 -36.47 -10.93
N PHE A 74 -17.52 -35.72 -10.56
CA PHE A 74 -17.61 -35.06 -9.25
C PHE A 74 -17.61 -36.09 -8.11
N LEU A 75 -18.49 -37.10 -8.17
CA LEU A 75 -18.57 -38.16 -7.16
C LEU A 75 -17.26 -38.96 -7.05
N ALA A 76 -16.60 -39.24 -8.18
CA ALA A 76 -15.29 -39.89 -8.17
C ALA A 76 -14.20 -39.02 -7.50
N LYS A 77 -14.22 -37.70 -7.72
CA LYS A 77 -13.33 -36.77 -7.01
C LYS A 77 -13.66 -36.72 -5.52
N LEU A 78 -14.94 -36.64 -5.16
CA LEU A 78 -15.42 -36.63 -3.78
C LEU A 78 -14.95 -37.88 -3.03
N CYS A 79 -15.17 -39.06 -3.63
CA CYS A 79 -14.66 -40.35 -3.15
C CYS A 79 -13.17 -40.32 -2.87
N ARG A 80 -12.35 -39.86 -3.82
CA ARG A 80 -10.89 -39.83 -3.66
C ARG A 80 -10.45 -38.92 -2.52
N GLN A 81 -11.12 -37.78 -2.31
CA GLN A 81 -10.77 -36.89 -1.20
C GLN A 81 -11.14 -37.50 0.15
N VAL A 82 -12.31 -38.11 0.26
CA VAL A 82 -12.73 -38.83 1.47
C VAL A 82 -11.79 -39.98 1.76
N GLN A 83 -11.45 -40.79 0.75
CA GLN A 83 -10.50 -41.89 0.88
C GLN A 83 -9.14 -41.42 1.39
N LYS A 84 -8.59 -40.33 0.84
CA LYS A 84 -7.31 -39.78 1.30
C LYS A 84 -7.34 -39.40 2.77
N ILE A 85 -8.43 -38.78 3.24
CA ILE A 85 -8.57 -38.40 4.65
C ILE A 85 -8.68 -39.65 5.53
N LEU A 86 -9.48 -40.64 5.13
CA LEU A 86 -9.59 -41.91 5.86
C LEU A 86 -8.24 -42.63 5.99
N GLN A 87 -7.42 -42.57 4.94
CA GLN A 87 -6.08 -43.18 4.91
C GLN A 87 -5.07 -42.49 5.83
N ILE A 88 -5.32 -41.27 6.30
CA ILE A 88 -4.47 -40.61 7.31
C ILE A 88 -4.55 -41.38 8.64
N SER A 89 -5.76 -41.74 9.06
CA SER A 89 -5.97 -42.51 10.30
C SER A 89 -5.85 -44.02 10.08
N PHE A 90 -6.19 -44.52 8.88
CA PHE A 90 -6.20 -45.95 8.56
C PHE A 90 -5.68 -46.22 7.14
N PRO A 91 -4.35 -46.32 6.93
CA PRO A 91 -3.74 -46.45 5.60
C PRO A 91 -4.28 -47.59 4.72
N GLY A 92 -4.74 -48.69 5.34
CA GLY A 92 -5.32 -49.85 4.65
C GLY A 92 -6.83 -49.75 4.36
N LYS A 93 -7.53 -48.71 4.83
CA LYS A 93 -8.98 -48.57 4.63
C LYS A 93 -9.28 -48.12 3.20
N THR A 94 -10.11 -48.88 2.50
CA THR A 94 -10.60 -48.52 1.17
C THR A 94 -11.95 -47.83 1.29
N TYR A 95 -12.13 -46.79 0.48
CA TYR A 95 -13.41 -46.11 0.30
C TYR A 95 -13.55 -45.85 -1.19
N THR A 96 -14.59 -46.40 -1.79
CA THR A 96 -14.72 -46.54 -3.24
C THR A 96 -15.93 -45.76 -3.74
N TYR A 97 -16.00 -45.59 -5.06
CA TYR A 97 -17.11 -44.93 -5.72
C TYR A 97 -18.46 -45.61 -5.40
N TYR A 98 -18.44 -46.92 -5.17
CA TYR A 98 -19.61 -47.70 -4.80
C TYR A 98 -20.15 -47.29 -3.42
N ASP A 99 -19.27 -46.97 -2.47
CA ASP A 99 -19.67 -46.55 -1.12
C ASP A 99 -20.41 -45.20 -1.10
N ILE A 100 -20.34 -44.42 -2.19
CA ILE A 100 -21.12 -43.18 -2.36
C ILE A 100 -22.41 -43.44 -3.13
N THR A 101 -22.35 -44.21 -4.22
CA THR A 101 -23.50 -44.42 -5.12
C THR A 101 -24.48 -45.47 -4.62
N GLN A 102 -24.00 -46.44 -3.84
CA GLN A 102 -24.81 -47.47 -3.18
C GLN A 102 -24.39 -47.57 -1.70
N PRO A 103 -24.71 -46.55 -0.90
CA PRO A 103 -24.24 -46.47 0.46
C PRO A 103 -24.91 -47.52 1.34
N THR A 104 -24.14 -48.11 2.25
CA THR A 104 -24.67 -49.01 3.29
C THR A 104 -24.61 -48.32 4.64
N ALA A 105 -25.53 -48.63 5.55
CA ALA A 105 -25.55 -48.05 6.89
C ALA A 105 -24.22 -48.27 7.63
N LYS A 106 -23.64 -49.47 7.51
CA LYS A 106 -22.37 -49.83 8.18
C LYS A 106 -21.18 -49.04 7.62
N THR A 107 -21.03 -48.96 6.30
CA THR A 107 -19.90 -48.23 5.69
C THR A 107 -20.03 -46.73 5.89
N THR A 108 -21.26 -46.21 5.82
CA THR A 108 -21.57 -44.79 6.07
C THR A 108 -21.25 -44.40 7.50
N LEU A 109 -21.77 -45.15 8.48
CA LEU A 109 -21.53 -44.88 9.90
C LEU A 109 -20.04 -44.89 10.25
N ASN A 110 -19.32 -45.94 9.82
CA ASN A 110 -17.88 -46.07 10.06
C ASN A 110 -17.04 -45.03 9.32
N THR A 111 -17.54 -44.47 8.21
CA THR A 111 -16.84 -43.42 7.47
C THR A 111 -17.04 -42.08 8.16
N LEU A 112 -18.29 -41.74 8.50
CA LEU A 112 -18.62 -40.50 9.18
C LEU A 112 -17.98 -40.40 10.55
N ASP A 113 -17.97 -41.49 11.34
CA ASP A 113 -17.30 -41.52 12.64
C ASP A 113 -15.80 -41.18 12.52
N VAL A 114 -15.08 -41.83 11.60
CA VAL A 114 -13.66 -41.56 11.38
C VAL A 114 -13.43 -40.12 10.90
N LEU A 115 -14.26 -39.62 10.00
CA LEU A 115 -14.16 -38.24 9.51
C LEU A 115 -14.39 -37.25 10.65
N PHE A 116 -15.45 -37.38 11.44
CA PHE A 116 -15.74 -36.46 12.54
C PHE A 116 -14.66 -36.51 13.62
N ASN A 117 -14.19 -37.69 13.98
CA ASN A 117 -13.11 -37.84 14.96
C ASN A 117 -11.80 -37.21 14.46
N TYR A 118 -11.43 -37.44 13.20
CA TYR A 118 -10.26 -36.79 12.62
C TYR A 118 -10.43 -35.28 12.49
N TRP A 119 -11.63 -34.78 12.20
CA TRP A 119 -11.92 -33.35 12.17
C TRP A 119 -11.75 -32.71 13.55
N CYS A 120 -12.25 -33.34 14.62
CA CYS A 120 -12.05 -32.87 15.99
C CYS A 120 -10.55 -32.79 16.33
N PHE A 121 -9.79 -33.85 16.02
CA PHE A 121 -8.34 -33.86 16.19
C PHE A 121 -7.67 -32.74 15.37
N TYR A 122 -7.97 -32.64 14.08
CA TYR A 122 -7.43 -31.62 13.21
C TYR A 122 -7.74 -30.22 13.74
N ARG A 123 -8.97 -29.95 14.18
CA ARG A 123 -9.39 -28.66 14.74
C ARG A 123 -8.61 -28.30 16.01
N MET A 124 -8.39 -29.25 16.92
CA MET A 124 -7.61 -29.03 18.14
C MET A 124 -6.15 -28.69 17.83
N HIS A 125 -5.55 -29.36 16.84
CA HIS A 125 -4.13 -29.19 16.52
C HIS A 125 -3.84 -28.21 15.37
N LYS A 126 -4.88 -27.69 14.69
CA LYS A 126 -4.74 -26.80 13.52
C LYS A 126 -3.88 -25.59 13.83
N LYS A 127 -4.10 -24.92 14.96
CA LYS A 127 -3.32 -23.73 15.35
C LYS A 127 -1.85 -24.10 15.55
N ASN A 128 -1.56 -25.17 16.29
CA ASN A 128 -0.19 -25.58 16.62
C ASN A 128 0.61 -26.06 15.39
N ILE A 129 -0.06 -26.67 14.40
CA ILE A 129 0.59 -27.14 13.17
C ILE A 129 0.69 -26.01 12.12
N MET A 130 -0.36 -25.20 11.96
CA MET A 130 -0.39 -24.15 10.93
C MET A 130 0.38 -22.89 11.32
N GLN A 131 0.49 -22.57 12.62
CA GLN A 131 1.16 -21.34 13.06
C GLN A 131 2.66 -21.32 12.69
N PRO A 132 3.48 -22.34 12.98
CA PRO A 132 4.89 -22.35 12.57
C PRO A 132 5.08 -22.30 11.06
N LEU A 133 4.18 -22.92 10.30
CA LEU A 133 4.20 -22.86 8.83
C LEU A 133 3.87 -21.46 8.33
N SER A 134 2.87 -20.80 8.91
CA SER A 134 2.50 -19.43 8.58
C SER A 134 3.64 -18.46 8.89
N GLU A 135 4.30 -18.60 10.04
CA GLU A 135 5.46 -17.81 10.44
C GLU A 135 6.62 -17.99 9.45
N ARG A 136 6.95 -19.22 9.07
CA ARG A 136 7.98 -19.50 8.05
C ARG A 136 7.63 -18.94 6.66
N ILE A 137 6.36 -19.00 6.26
CA ILE A 137 5.91 -18.40 4.99
C ILE A 137 6.09 -16.89 5.04
N HIS A 138 5.72 -16.26 6.16
CA HIS A 138 5.84 -14.82 6.33
C HIS A 138 7.31 -14.37 6.35
N GLU A 139 8.17 -15.10 7.07
CA GLU A 139 9.61 -14.88 7.09
C GLU A 139 10.22 -14.99 5.68
N ARG A 140 9.85 -16.03 4.91
CA ARG A 140 10.31 -16.20 3.53
C ARG A 140 9.87 -15.03 2.65
N GLN A 141 8.64 -14.54 2.81
CA GLN A 141 8.13 -13.39 2.07
C GLN A 141 8.91 -12.11 2.43
N ALA A 142 9.16 -11.87 3.72
CA ALA A 142 9.96 -10.74 4.17
C ALA A 142 11.39 -10.78 3.62
N LEU A 143 12.07 -11.92 3.73
CA LEU A 143 13.41 -12.11 3.18
C LEU A 143 13.46 -11.95 1.67
N SER A 144 12.44 -12.43 0.95
CA SER A 144 12.35 -12.24 -0.51
C SER A 144 12.19 -10.78 -0.89
N ALA A 145 11.40 -10.00 -0.14
CA ALA A 145 11.23 -8.57 -0.37
C ALA A 145 12.54 -7.80 -0.12
N VAL A 146 13.26 -8.12 0.96
CA VAL A 146 14.57 -7.53 1.27
C VAL A 146 15.58 -7.84 0.17
N ASN A 147 15.62 -9.09 -0.32
CA ASN A 147 16.52 -9.48 -1.40
C ASN A 147 16.21 -8.73 -2.71
N ALA A 148 14.93 -8.56 -3.05
CA ALA A 148 14.52 -7.79 -4.22
C ALA A 148 14.95 -6.32 -4.11
N ALA A 149 14.74 -5.70 -2.94
CA ALA A 149 15.17 -4.33 -2.69
C ALA A 149 16.70 -4.17 -2.81
N LYS A 150 17.46 -5.10 -2.22
CA LYS A 150 18.94 -5.07 -2.28
C LYS A 150 19.49 -5.29 -3.69
N ARG A 151 18.83 -6.13 -4.51
CA ARG A 151 19.18 -6.28 -5.93
C ARG A 151 18.97 -5.00 -6.72
N SER A 152 17.82 -4.34 -6.51
CA SER A 152 17.52 -3.06 -7.15
C SER A 152 18.54 -1.97 -6.77
N GLU A 153 18.90 -1.89 -5.48
CA GLU A 153 19.92 -0.94 -5.01
C GLU A 153 21.28 -1.20 -5.67
N LEU A 154 21.68 -2.47 -5.77
CA LEU A 154 22.94 -2.87 -6.38
C LEU A 154 22.97 -2.60 -7.89
N GLU A 155 21.88 -2.84 -8.62
CA GLU A 155 21.76 -2.48 -10.04
C GLU A 155 21.88 -0.97 -10.24
N GLN A 156 21.24 -0.16 -9.39
CA GLN A 156 21.34 1.30 -9.45
C GLN A 156 22.77 1.78 -9.19
N GLN A 157 23.46 1.20 -8.20
CA GLN A 157 24.86 1.52 -7.90
C GLN A 157 25.81 1.11 -9.04
N GLN A 158 25.53 0.01 -9.74
CA GLN A 158 26.32 -0.38 -10.91
C GLN A 158 26.15 0.63 -12.05
N GLN A 159 24.91 1.07 -12.32
CA GLN A 159 24.65 2.08 -13.34
C GLN A 159 25.32 3.42 -13.01
N SER A 160 25.20 3.89 -11.77
CA SER A 160 25.89 5.13 -11.35
C SER A 160 27.41 4.97 -11.41
N GLY A 161 27.95 3.82 -11.03
CA GLY A 161 29.38 3.53 -11.12
C GLY A 161 29.92 3.54 -12.56
N VAL A 162 29.12 3.09 -13.54
CA VAL A 162 29.48 3.21 -14.97
C VAL A 162 29.48 4.68 -15.40
N GLN A 163 28.47 5.45 -15.01
CA GLN A 163 28.39 6.87 -15.34
C GLN A 163 29.58 7.65 -14.74
N HIS A 164 29.89 7.45 -13.47
CA HIS A 164 31.03 8.10 -12.82
C HIS A 164 32.36 7.79 -13.51
N LYS A 165 32.55 6.56 -14.03
CA LYS A 165 33.76 6.23 -14.80
C LYS A 165 33.84 7.00 -16.13
N LEU A 166 32.71 7.28 -16.77
CA LEU A 166 32.67 8.10 -17.98
C LEU A 166 32.97 9.55 -17.64
N ASP A 167 32.33 10.09 -16.61
CA ASP A 167 32.52 11.47 -16.15
C ASP A 167 33.98 11.73 -15.75
N ILE A 168 34.62 10.78 -15.08
CA ILE A 168 36.06 10.86 -14.71
C ILE A 168 36.92 10.96 -15.98
N LYS A 169 36.68 10.08 -16.98
CA LYS A 169 37.45 10.11 -18.23
C LYS A 169 37.25 11.41 -19.02
N GLU A 170 36.04 11.95 -19.02
CA GLU A 170 35.76 13.23 -19.66
C GLU A 170 36.47 14.39 -18.95
N CYS A 171 36.42 14.42 -17.61
CA CYS A 171 37.16 15.38 -16.81
C CYS A 171 38.67 15.30 -17.07
N GLU A 172 39.23 14.09 -17.08
CA GLU A 172 40.65 13.86 -17.38
C GLU A 172 41.01 14.41 -18.78
N ALA A 173 40.19 14.13 -19.79
CA ALA A 173 40.41 14.64 -21.15
C ALA A 173 40.34 16.18 -21.21
N ASN A 174 39.41 16.80 -20.48
CA ASN A 174 39.28 18.25 -20.42
C ASN A 174 40.45 18.90 -19.68
N ILE A 175 40.94 18.27 -18.60
CA ILE A 175 42.16 18.72 -17.90
C ILE A 175 43.35 18.71 -18.86
N CYS A 176 43.55 17.65 -19.63
CA CYS A 176 44.62 17.59 -20.62
C CYS A 176 44.50 18.71 -21.66
N LYS A 177 43.30 18.94 -22.23
CA LYS A 177 43.08 20.03 -23.19
C LYS A 177 43.39 21.40 -22.61
N LEU A 178 42.91 21.69 -21.39
CA LEU A 178 43.16 22.97 -20.73
C LEU A 178 44.66 23.14 -20.41
N HIS A 179 45.32 22.05 -20.02
CA HIS A 179 46.76 22.05 -19.79
C HIS A 179 47.52 22.41 -21.08
N ASP A 180 47.09 21.92 -22.24
CA ASP A 180 47.72 22.23 -23.53
C ASP A 180 47.42 23.66 -24.02
N GLN A 181 46.22 24.18 -23.73
CA GLN A 181 45.79 25.53 -24.14
C GLN A 181 46.40 26.65 -23.28
N LEU A 182 46.65 26.39 -21.99
CA LEU A 182 47.15 27.41 -21.06
C LEU A 182 48.49 28.05 -21.50
N PRO A 183 49.51 27.29 -21.98
CA PRO A 183 50.74 27.88 -22.51
C PRO A 183 50.51 28.75 -23.74
N GLN A 184 49.59 28.35 -24.63
CA GLN A 184 49.27 29.09 -25.86
C GLN A 184 48.62 30.43 -25.52
N ALA A 185 47.61 30.42 -24.64
CA ALA A 185 46.95 31.64 -24.17
C ALA A 185 47.94 32.57 -23.43
N LYS A 186 48.88 32.01 -22.63
CA LYS A 186 49.95 32.79 -22.00
C LYS A 186 50.90 33.42 -23.02
N ALA A 187 51.25 32.70 -24.09
CA ALA A 187 52.10 33.22 -25.14
C ALA A 187 51.42 34.37 -25.90
N GLU A 188 50.13 34.21 -26.24
CA GLU A 188 49.33 35.26 -26.89
C GLU A 188 49.18 36.50 -26.01
N LEU A 189 48.88 36.32 -24.72
CA LEU A 189 48.80 37.43 -23.77
C LEU A 189 50.12 38.21 -23.69
N ASN A 190 51.26 37.49 -23.62
CA ASN A 190 52.57 38.12 -23.60
C ASN A 190 52.86 38.88 -24.91
N ALA A 191 52.46 38.33 -26.07
CA ALA A 191 52.62 38.98 -27.37
C ALA A 191 51.78 40.26 -27.45
N GLN A 192 50.51 40.21 -27.05
CA GLN A 192 49.61 41.37 -27.02
C GLN A 192 50.11 42.44 -26.04
N SER A 193 50.59 42.03 -24.85
CA SER A 193 51.12 42.96 -23.86
C SER A 193 52.37 43.69 -24.37
N LYS A 194 53.23 42.98 -25.12
CA LYS A 194 54.39 43.59 -25.80
C LYS A 194 53.95 44.57 -26.90
N ALA A 195 52.97 44.19 -27.72
CA ALA A 195 52.42 45.08 -28.75
C ALA A 195 51.78 46.34 -28.15
N LEU A 196 51.07 46.21 -27.03
CA LEU A 196 50.45 47.32 -26.33
C LEU A 196 51.49 48.30 -25.78
N ARG A 197 52.59 47.81 -25.19
CA ARG A 197 53.71 48.66 -24.76
C ARG A 197 54.35 49.40 -25.93
N GLN A 198 54.49 48.75 -27.08
CA GLN A 198 55.01 49.40 -28.28
C GLN A 198 54.08 50.53 -28.73
N LEU A 199 52.77 50.25 -28.80
CA LEU A 199 51.77 51.22 -29.22
C LEU A 199 51.71 52.43 -28.27
N GLN A 200 51.85 52.20 -26.97
CA GLN A 200 51.95 53.27 -25.97
C GLN A 200 53.20 54.14 -26.18
N SER A 201 54.33 53.53 -26.51
CA SER A 201 55.56 54.27 -26.86
C SER A 201 55.36 55.10 -28.12
N ASP A 202 54.76 54.53 -29.16
CA ASP A 202 54.52 55.22 -30.44
C ASP A 202 53.52 56.38 -30.25
N LEU A 203 52.50 56.20 -29.41
CA LEU A 203 51.54 57.25 -29.04
C LEU A 203 52.25 58.43 -28.35
N ALA A 204 53.13 58.16 -27.39
CA ALA A 204 53.87 59.22 -26.70
C ALA A 204 54.73 60.06 -27.67
N VAL A 205 55.34 59.41 -28.66
CA VAL A 205 56.09 60.10 -29.74
C VAL A 205 55.15 60.95 -30.59
N ALA A 206 53.98 60.45 -30.95
CA ALA A 206 53.00 61.19 -31.74
C ALA A 206 52.42 62.40 -30.98
N GLU A 207 52.16 62.28 -29.68
CA GLU A 207 51.73 63.38 -28.82
C GLU A 207 52.80 64.48 -28.74
N GLU A 208 54.07 64.12 -28.66
CA GLU A 208 55.18 65.08 -28.69
C GLU A 208 55.24 65.82 -30.04
N GLN A 209 55.10 65.11 -31.16
CA GLN A 209 55.03 65.72 -32.49
C GLN A 209 53.82 66.64 -32.65
N GLN A 210 52.66 66.25 -32.15
CA GLN A 210 51.44 67.07 -32.17
C GLN A 210 51.64 68.36 -31.38
N SER A 211 52.21 68.27 -30.18
CA SER A 211 52.53 69.45 -29.36
C SER A 211 53.47 70.42 -30.10
N GLN A 212 54.50 69.90 -30.78
CA GLN A 212 55.41 70.70 -31.60
C GLN A 212 54.70 71.38 -32.78
N LEU A 213 53.88 70.65 -33.53
CA LEU A 213 53.11 71.20 -34.65
C LEU A 213 52.10 72.26 -34.17
N GLN A 214 51.48 72.06 -33.02
CA GLN A 214 50.53 73.01 -32.45
C GLN A 214 51.22 74.29 -31.98
N SER A 215 52.45 74.19 -31.45
CA SER A 215 53.32 75.34 -31.18
C SER A 215 53.66 76.12 -32.45
N GLN A 216 54.02 75.42 -33.54
CA GLN A 216 54.28 76.05 -34.85
C GLN A 216 53.03 76.72 -35.42
N LEU A 217 51.87 76.09 -35.31
CA LEU A 217 50.59 76.64 -35.77
C LEU A 217 50.21 77.91 -35.00
N ASN A 218 50.44 77.94 -33.69
CA ASN A 218 50.24 79.13 -32.87
C ASN A 218 51.21 80.27 -33.23
N HIS A 219 52.45 79.94 -33.60
CA HIS A 219 53.42 80.91 -34.11
C HIS A 219 52.97 81.53 -35.45
N PHE A 220 52.47 80.73 -36.38
CA PHE A 220 51.94 81.24 -37.66
C PHE A 220 50.63 82.03 -37.51
N LYS A 221 49.79 81.69 -36.51
CA LYS A 221 48.60 82.47 -36.15
C LYS A 221 48.90 83.88 -35.62
N GLN A 222 50.10 84.14 -35.09
CA GLN A 222 50.51 85.46 -34.61
C GLN A 222 50.99 86.41 -35.74
N LEU A 223 51.15 85.92 -36.97
CA LEU A 223 51.77 86.66 -38.09
C LEU A 223 50.78 87.17 -39.15
N VAL A 224 49.48 87.04 -38.94
CA VAL A 224 48.47 87.41 -39.94
C VAL A 224 47.33 88.20 -39.32
N VAL A 225 47.24 89.51 -39.59
CA VAL A 225 46.00 90.23 -39.97
C VAL A 225 46.36 91.55 -40.67
N LEU A 226 45.64 91.92 -41.75
CA LEU A 226 45.28 93.32 -42.05
C LEU A 226 43.82 93.40 -42.53
N ASP A 227 43.09 94.38 -42.00
CA ASP A 227 41.64 94.41 -41.70
C ASP A 227 40.64 94.84 -42.82
N SER A 228 41.03 94.92 -44.09
CA SER A 228 40.19 95.62 -45.09
C SER A 228 39.11 94.79 -45.79
N ASP A 229 39.13 93.46 -45.70
CA ASP A 229 38.06 92.58 -46.22
C ASP A 229 37.06 92.13 -45.13
N VAL A 230 37.35 92.45 -43.86
CA VAL A 230 36.57 92.04 -42.67
C VAL A 230 35.22 92.75 -42.60
N ALA A 231 35.04 93.89 -43.27
CA ALA A 231 33.82 94.68 -43.19
C ALA A 231 32.65 94.09 -44.01
N VAL A 232 32.92 93.54 -45.20
CA VAL A 232 31.89 92.90 -46.05
C VAL A 232 31.56 91.52 -45.51
N VAL A 233 32.59 90.75 -45.12
CA VAL A 233 32.43 89.47 -44.43
C VAL A 233 31.69 89.66 -43.11
N LYS A 234 31.89 90.73 -42.31
CA LYS A 234 31.11 91.00 -41.09
C LYS A 234 29.59 91.14 -41.31
N MET A 235 29.15 91.61 -42.48
CA MET A 235 27.72 91.79 -42.76
C MET A 235 27.06 90.45 -43.11
N GLU A 236 27.69 89.67 -44.00
CA GLU A 236 27.26 88.31 -44.32
C GLU A 236 27.44 87.37 -43.11
N THR A 237 28.51 87.53 -42.33
CA THR A 237 28.75 86.78 -41.09
C THR A 237 27.74 87.14 -40.00
N LYS A 238 27.21 88.37 -39.95
CA LYS A 238 26.11 88.71 -39.03
C LYS A 238 24.79 88.07 -39.47
N GLN A 239 24.53 88.00 -40.78
CA GLN A 239 23.32 87.39 -41.33
C GLN A 239 23.37 85.85 -41.22
N LEU A 240 24.53 85.26 -41.49
CA LEU A 240 24.82 83.84 -41.28
C LEU A 240 24.89 83.50 -39.79
N ALA A 241 25.47 84.36 -38.93
CA ALA A 241 25.46 84.18 -37.48
C ALA A 241 24.04 84.24 -36.92
N ALA A 242 23.16 85.13 -37.41
CA ALA A 242 21.75 85.17 -37.00
C ALA A 242 20.98 83.92 -37.47
N GLN A 243 21.28 83.37 -38.65
CA GLN A 243 20.73 82.09 -39.10
C GLN A 243 21.28 80.91 -38.30
N ILE A 244 22.56 80.91 -37.94
CA ILE A 244 23.18 79.93 -37.04
C ILE A 244 22.59 80.06 -35.63
N GLU A 245 22.34 81.27 -35.13
CA GLU A 245 21.69 81.52 -33.84
C GLU A 245 20.25 81.00 -33.82
N ASN A 246 19.52 81.11 -34.94
CA ASN A 246 18.19 80.53 -35.10
C ASN A 246 18.21 79.00 -35.28
N CYS A 247 19.27 78.43 -35.86
CA CYS A 247 19.42 76.98 -36.02
C CYS A 247 20.01 76.28 -34.79
N LYS A 248 20.72 77.00 -33.90
CA LYS A 248 21.24 76.48 -32.62
C LYS A 248 20.15 75.83 -31.75
N PRO A 249 19.00 76.47 -31.46
CA PRO A 249 17.97 75.82 -30.66
C PRO A 249 17.36 74.59 -31.34
N GLU A 250 17.30 74.56 -32.69
CA GLU A 250 16.86 73.38 -33.44
C GLU A 250 17.91 72.25 -33.37
N MET A 251 19.21 72.59 -33.42
CA MET A 251 20.32 71.67 -33.25
C MET A 251 20.45 71.14 -31.83
N ASP A 252 20.36 72.00 -30.82
CA ASP A 252 20.38 71.61 -29.40
C ASP A 252 19.19 70.68 -29.09
N LYS A 253 18.03 70.97 -29.68
CA LYS A 253 16.84 70.11 -29.57
C LYS A 253 17.04 68.77 -30.30
N GLN A 254 17.66 68.76 -31.47
CA GLN A 254 18.00 67.51 -32.17
C GLN A 254 19.07 66.71 -31.42
N GLU A 255 20.06 67.36 -30.81
CA GLU A 255 21.09 66.72 -29.99
C GLU A 255 20.51 66.16 -28.69
N GLN A 256 19.55 66.86 -28.07
CA GLN A 256 18.76 66.33 -26.96
C GLN A 256 17.97 65.08 -27.38
N ILE A 257 17.22 65.15 -28.49
CA ILE A 257 16.46 64.01 -29.01
C ILE A 257 17.39 62.85 -29.34
N TYR A 258 18.57 63.12 -29.91
CA TYR A 258 19.54 62.09 -30.27
C TYR A 258 20.14 61.43 -29.03
N ASN A 259 20.49 62.20 -28.00
CA ASN A 259 20.98 61.67 -26.73
C ASN A 259 19.90 60.89 -25.98
N GLU A 260 18.64 61.35 -25.98
CA GLU A 260 17.50 60.60 -25.42
C GLU A 260 17.30 59.28 -26.16
N ARG A 261 17.30 59.30 -27.50
CA ARG A 261 17.19 58.09 -28.34
C ARG A 261 18.37 57.15 -28.13
N ARG A 262 19.59 57.66 -27.95
CA ARG A 262 20.78 56.85 -27.66
C ARG A 262 20.65 56.15 -26.31
N LEU A 263 20.21 56.88 -25.28
CA LEU A 263 19.93 56.32 -23.96
C LEU A 263 18.81 55.27 -24.02
N GLU A 264 17.73 55.51 -24.77
CA GLU A 264 16.68 54.51 -25.00
C GLU A 264 17.24 53.25 -25.67
N ILE A 265 18.06 53.39 -26.70
CA ILE A 265 18.67 52.25 -27.41
C ILE A 265 19.62 51.47 -26.48
N GLU A 266 20.46 52.16 -25.70
CA GLU A 266 21.33 51.53 -24.70
C GLU A 266 20.51 50.77 -23.65
N THR A 267 19.39 51.36 -23.21
CA THR A 267 18.49 50.74 -22.23
C THR A 267 17.78 49.51 -22.81
N ILE A 268 17.31 49.57 -24.06
CA ILE A 268 16.68 48.44 -24.76
C ILE A 268 17.68 47.31 -25.00
N ALA A 269 18.93 47.65 -25.35
CA ALA A 269 19.99 46.67 -25.53
C ALA A 269 20.33 45.97 -24.21
N GLN A 270 20.43 46.74 -23.11
CA GLN A 270 20.65 46.19 -21.77
C GLN A 270 19.50 45.27 -21.34
N LEU A 271 18.25 45.70 -21.52
CA LEU A 271 17.05 44.90 -21.23
C LEU A 271 17.01 43.60 -22.05
N SER A 272 17.40 43.65 -23.32
CA SER A 272 17.45 42.45 -24.17
C SER A 272 18.51 41.47 -23.66
N GLN A 273 19.68 41.98 -23.29
CA GLN A 273 20.74 41.17 -22.69
C GLN A 273 20.32 40.56 -21.34
N ASP A 274 19.61 41.32 -20.51
CA ASP A 274 19.06 40.84 -19.24
C ASP A 274 18.00 39.74 -19.45
N ILE A 275 17.16 39.87 -20.49
CA ILE A 275 16.19 38.85 -20.89
C ILE A 275 16.90 37.58 -21.37
N ASP A 276 17.93 37.70 -22.21
CA ASP A 276 18.72 36.55 -22.68
C ASP A 276 19.46 35.86 -21.53
N ASN A 277 20.03 36.64 -20.60
CA ASN A 277 20.63 36.12 -19.37
C ASN A 277 19.58 35.40 -18.50
N ALA A 278 18.37 35.94 -18.37
CA ALA A 278 17.29 35.30 -17.65
C ALA A 278 16.85 33.98 -18.31
N PHE A 279 16.82 33.92 -19.65
CA PHE A 279 16.54 32.67 -20.38
C PHE A 279 17.68 31.65 -20.31
N ASN A 280 18.94 32.09 -20.18
CA ASN A 280 20.06 31.19 -19.93
C ASN A 280 19.99 30.56 -18.53
N ILE A 281 19.54 31.32 -17.53
CA ILE A 281 19.37 30.82 -16.16
C ILE A 281 18.13 29.93 -16.04
N VAL A 282 17.01 30.35 -16.64
CA VAL A 282 15.75 29.60 -16.66
C VAL A 282 15.26 29.45 -18.08
N PRO A 283 15.66 28.36 -18.76
CA PRO A 283 15.22 28.08 -20.11
C PRO A 283 13.69 28.04 -20.21
N PRO A 284 13.09 28.49 -21.33
CA PRO A 284 11.66 28.37 -21.58
C PRO A 284 11.11 26.94 -21.38
N ASP A 285 11.93 25.94 -21.71
CA ASP A 285 11.60 24.54 -21.53
C ASP A 285 11.49 24.16 -20.03
N MET A 286 12.37 24.70 -19.18
CA MET A 286 12.28 24.54 -17.72
C MET A 286 11.05 25.24 -17.15
N LEU A 287 10.66 26.41 -17.68
CA LEU A 287 9.43 27.10 -17.29
C LEU A 287 8.18 26.29 -17.66
N SER A 288 8.20 25.63 -18.83
CA SER A 288 7.12 24.74 -19.26
C SER A 288 7.04 23.49 -18.36
N GLY A 289 8.19 22.88 -18.04
CA GLY A 289 8.29 21.76 -17.10
C GLY A 289 7.84 22.14 -15.68
N TYR A 290 8.19 23.33 -15.20
CA TYR A 290 7.72 23.83 -13.90
C TYR A 290 6.20 24.00 -13.88
N LYS A 291 5.58 24.51 -14.95
CA LYS A 291 4.11 24.61 -15.04
C LYS A 291 3.44 23.23 -15.00
N GLU A 292 4.02 22.23 -15.66
CA GLU A 292 3.55 20.84 -15.63
C GLU A 292 3.67 20.23 -14.22
N VAL A 293 4.84 20.39 -13.59
CA VAL A 293 5.11 19.93 -12.21
C VAL A 293 4.17 20.60 -11.22
N LYS A 294 3.94 21.91 -11.36
CA LYS A 294 2.98 22.65 -10.52
C LYS A 294 1.55 22.11 -10.66
N LYS A 295 1.09 21.88 -11.90
CA LYS A 295 -0.23 21.24 -12.13
C LYS A 295 -0.31 19.82 -11.55
N SER A 296 0.78 19.05 -11.63
CA SER A 296 0.86 17.72 -11.02
C SER A 296 0.81 17.80 -9.50
N ASN A 297 1.53 18.75 -8.90
CA ASN A 297 1.53 19.01 -7.47
C ASN A 297 0.14 19.44 -6.96
N ASP A 298 -0.54 20.34 -7.67
CA ASP A 298 -1.90 20.76 -7.32
C ASP A 298 -2.90 19.58 -7.37
N ARG A 299 -2.71 18.62 -8.29
CA ARG A 299 -3.50 17.39 -8.36
C ARG A 299 -3.19 16.47 -7.17
N LEU A 300 -1.92 16.28 -6.85
CA LEU A 300 -1.46 15.48 -5.72
C LEU A 300 -2.01 16.03 -4.40
N GLU A 301 -1.98 17.35 -4.22
CA GLU A 301 -2.49 18.00 -3.00
C GLU A 301 -4.01 17.81 -2.84
N LYS A 302 -4.77 17.88 -3.94
CA LYS A 302 -6.21 17.55 -3.93
C LYS A 302 -6.46 16.09 -3.58
N THR A 303 -5.68 15.15 -4.14
CA THR A 303 -5.80 13.73 -3.77
C THR A 303 -5.41 13.47 -2.33
N HIS A 304 -4.38 14.16 -1.82
CA HIS A 304 -3.95 14.06 -0.44
C HIS A 304 -5.06 14.53 0.52
N LYS A 305 -5.67 15.69 0.27
CA LYS A 305 -6.82 16.18 1.04
C LYS A 305 -7.99 15.19 1.04
N SER A 306 -8.28 14.56 -0.10
CA SER A 306 -9.31 13.51 -0.17
C SER A 306 -8.98 12.26 0.64
N ILE A 307 -7.71 11.84 0.66
CA ILE A 307 -7.27 10.67 1.42
C ILE A 307 -7.32 10.95 2.92
N VAL A 308 -6.87 12.13 3.36
CA VAL A 308 -6.94 12.58 4.75
C VAL A 308 -8.39 12.58 5.24
N ALA A 309 -9.31 13.16 4.47
CA ALA A 309 -10.74 13.17 4.82
C ALA A 309 -11.32 11.74 4.94
N LYS A 310 -10.96 10.82 4.04
CA LYS A 310 -11.37 9.41 4.13
C LYS A 310 -10.77 8.71 5.36
N HIS A 311 -9.50 8.97 5.66
CA HIS A 311 -8.85 8.39 6.84
C HIS A 311 -9.52 8.85 8.13
N GLN A 312 -9.86 10.13 8.23
CA GLN A 312 -10.55 10.70 9.37
C GLN A 312 -11.94 10.08 9.55
N GLY A 313 -12.70 9.90 8.46
CA GLY A 313 -13.97 9.18 8.51
C GLY A 313 -13.85 7.71 8.94
N LEU A 314 -12.79 7.01 8.53
CA LEU A 314 -12.53 5.65 9.00
C LEU A 314 -12.15 5.62 10.49
N GLN A 315 -11.42 6.62 10.98
CA GLN A 315 -11.04 6.72 12.37
C GLN A 315 -12.26 6.99 13.27
N ASP A 316 -13.17 7.86 12.85
CA ASP A 316 -14.44 8.09 13.53
C ASP A 316 -15.32 6.83 13.55
N THR A 317 -15.33 6.08 12.45
CA THR A 317 -16.05 4.80 12.36
C THR A 317 -15.44 3.77 13.31
N LYS A 318 -14.11 3.68 13.38
CA LYS A 318 -13.40 2.82 14.34
C LYS A 318 -13.77 3.17 15.78
N LEU A 319 -13.76 4.45 16.15
CA LEU A 319 -14.16 4.92 17.49
C LEU A 319 -15.60 4.51 17.83
N LYS A 320 -16.53 4.66 16.88
CA LYS A 320 -17.94 4.23 17.06
C LYS A 320 -18.05 2.71 17.27
N LEU A 321 -17.33 1.91 16.47
CA LEU A 321 -17.33 0.46 16.60
C LEU A 321 -16.70 0.02 17.94
N GLN A 322 -15.62 0.65 18.36
CA GLN A 322 -14.95 0.36 19.62
C GLN A 322 -15.88 0.61 20.82
N LYS A 323 -16.60 1.75 20.82
CA LYS A 323 -17.64 2.04 21.82
C LYS A 323 -18.79 1.04 21.80
N THR A 324 -19.16 0.53 20.62
CA THR A 324 -20.21 -0.49 20.49
C THR A 324 -19.77 -1.84 21.05
N VAL A 325 -18.50 -2.23 20.83
CA VAL A 325 -17.91 -3.44 21.41
C VAL A 325 -17.88 -3.36 22.93
N GLU A 326 -17.40 -2.24 23.49
CA GLU A 326 -17.37 -2.00 24.94
C GLU A 326 -18.77 -2.11 25.57
N GLN A 327 -19.79 -1.54 24.92
CA GLN A 327 -21.18 -1.67 25.35
C GLN A 327 -21.67 -3.13 25.31
N SER A 328 -21.31 -3.87 24.26
CA SER A 328 -21.68 -5.29 24.15
C SER A 328 -20.99 -6.14 25.22
N GLU A 329 -19.71 -5.89 25.51
CA GLU A 329 -18.96 -6.60 26.55
C GLU A 329 -19.53 -6.31 27.94
N ALA A 330 -19.88 -5.05 28.23
CA ALA A 330 -20.54 -4.68 29.48
C ALA A 330 -21.90 -5.39 29.63
N SER A 331 -22.70 -5.44 28.55
CA SER A 331 -23.98 -6.14 28.56
C SER A 331 -23.83 -7.65 28.74
N PHE A 332 -22.79 -8.25 28.15
CA PHE A 332 -22.49 -9.67 28.28
C PHE A 332 -22.07 -10.02 29.71
N LYS A 333 -21.19 -9.22 30.32
CA LYS A 333 -20.78 -9.39 31.73
C LYS A 333 -21.98 -9.30 32.68
N ALA A 334 -22.86 -8.32 32.48
CA ALA A 334 -24.07 -8.18 33.30
C ALA A 334 -25.01 -9.40 33.18
N ARG A 335 -25.18 -9.94 31.96
CA ARG A 335 -25.97 -11.17 31.74
C ARG A 335 -25.30 -12.41 32.34
N SER A 336 -23.98 -12.52 32.27
CA SER A 336 -23.22 -13.61 32.91
C SER A 336 -23.44 -13.63 34.42
N LEU A 337 -23.31 -12.48 35.06
CA LEU A 337 -23.57 -12.31 36.51
C LEU A 337 -25.02 -12.69 36.87
N GLN A 338 -26.02 -12.23 36.10
CA GLN A 338 -27.41 -12.63 36.32
C GLN A 338 -27.63 -14.15 36.16
N ALA A 339 -26.97 -14.77 35.18
CA ALA A 339 -27.05 -16.21 34.98
C ALA A 339 -26.40 -16.98 36.15
N GLU A 340 -25.24 -16.52 36.64
CA GLU A 340 -24.57 -17.08 37.81
C GLU A 340 -25.44 -16.96 39.07
N GLU A 341 -26.07 -15.81 39.30
CA GLU A 341 -27.02 -15.61 40.41
C GLU A 341 -28.24 -16.53 40.30
N GLN A 342 -28.77 -16.74 39.09
CA GLN A 342 -29.88 -17.66 38.86
C GLN A 342 -29.49 -19.12 39.12
N VAL A 343 -28.31 -19.53 38.65
CA VAL A 343 -27.78 -20.89 38.91
C VAL A 343 -27.58 -21.10 40.40
N ALA A 344 -27.02 -20.13 41.12
CA ALA A 344 -26.84 -20.21 42.56
C ALA A 344 -28.18 -20.35 43.31
N LYS A 345 -29.21 -19.57 42.93
CA LYS A 345 -30.57 -19.71 43.48
C LYS A 345 -31.18 -21.07 43.20
N GLN A 346 -31.03 -21.58 41.98
CA GLN A 346 -31.54 -22.91 41.62
C GLN A 346 -30.83 -24.03 42.39
N GLN A 347 -29.51 -23.94 42.56
CA GLN A 347 -28.76 -24.89 43.37
C GLN A 347 -29.20 -24.87 44.83
N GLN A 348 -29.44 -23.69 45.41
CA GLN A 348 -29.95 -23.57 46.76
C GLN A 348 -31.34 -24.21 46.91
N GLN A 349 -32.26 -23.95 45.97
CA GLN A 349 -33.58 -24.59 45.95
C GLN A 349 -33.48 -26.12 45.80
N GLN A 350 -32.57 -26.62 44.97
CA GLN A 350 -32.34 -28.05 44.83
C GLN A 350 -31.81 -28.68 46.12
N GLN A 351 -30.90 -28.02 46.84
CA GLN A 351 -30.42 -28.50 48.13
C GLN A 351 -31.54 -28.53 49.19
N GLU A 352 -32.38 -27.50 49.26
CA GLU A 352 -33.54 -27.47 50.16
C GLU A 352 -34.54 -28.59 49.84
N GLN A 353 -34.83 -28.84 48.56
CA GLN A 353 -35.69 -29.95 48.14
C GLN A 353 -35.08 -31.32 48.44
N GLN A 354 -33.76 -31.47 48.22
CA GLN A 354 -33.05 -32.71 48.52
C GLN A 354 -33.10 -33.03 50.01
N ALA A 355 -32.87 -32.04 50.87
CA ALA A 355 -32.98 -32.18 52.32
C ALA A 355 -34.40 -32.58 52.75
N LEU A 356 -35.43 -32.00 52.13
CA LEU A 356 -36.83 -32.38 52.38
C LEU A 356 -37.11 -33.82 51.96
N ILE A 357 -36.61 -34.25 50.80
CA ILE A 357 -36.76 -35.64 50.32
C ILE A 357 -36.06 -36.62 51.27
N GLU A 358 -34.86 -36.29 51.76
CA GLU A 358 -34.13 -37.12 52.72
C GLU A 358 -34.90 -37.24 54.05
N GLN A 359 -35.47 -36.14 54.55
CA GLN A 359 -36.32 -36.17 55.73
C GLN A 359 -37.56 -37.05 55.53
N GLN A 360 -38.28 -36.87 54.41
CA GLN A 360 -39.45 -37.68 54.09
C GLN A 360 -39.11 -39.15 53.89
N SER A 361 -37.94 -39.45 53.33
CA SER A 361 -37.46 -40.83 53.15
C SER A 361 -37.21 -41.49 54.51
N ALA A 362 -36.60 -40.77 55.46
CA ALA A 362 -36.40 -41.25 56.83
C ALA A 362 -37.73 -41.50 57.56
N GLU A 363 -38.71 -40.58 57.42
CA GLU A 363 -40.06 -40.77 57.98
C GLU A 363 -40.78 -41.98 57.37
N ILE A 364 -40.62 -42.21 56.06
CA ILE A 364 -41.17 -43.39 55.38
C ILE A 364 -40.50 -44.67 55.90
N GLU A 365 -39.18 -44.69 56.08
CA GLU A 365 -38.47 -45.84 56.64
C GLU A 365 -38.93 -46.15 58.07
N GLU A 366 -39.12 -45.13 58.93
CA GLU A 366 -39.68 -45.32 60.28
C GLU A 366 -41.10 -45.88 60.23
N LEU A 367 -41.96 -45.34 59.37
CA LEU A 367 -43.33 -45.84 59.18
C LEU A 367 -43.36 -47.27 58.64
N GLN A 368 -42.47 -47.63 57.71
CA GLN A 368 -42.34 -48.99 57.19
C GLN A 368 -41.87 -49.97 58.27
N GLN A 369 -40.92 -49.57 59.12
CA GLN A 369 -40.49 -50.38 60.27
C GLN A 369 -41.64 -50.57 61.26
N SER A 370 -42.37 -49.50 61.59
CA SER A 370 -43.55 -49.58 62.45
C SER A 370 -44.66 -50.46 61.85
N GLN A 371 -44.90 -50.35 60.55
CA GLN A 371 -45.86 -51.19 59.84
C GLN A 371 -45.43 -52.67 59.87
N PHE A 372 -44.14 -52.96 59.66
CA PHE A 372 -43.60 -54.31 59.75
C PHE A 372 -43.81 -54.89 61.15
N THR A 373 -43.51 -54.13 62.21
CA THR A 373 -43.74 -54.55 63.61
C THR A 373 -45.23 -54.80 63.89
N LEU A 374 -46.12 -53.94 63.39
CA LEU A 374 -47.57 -54.12 63.54
C LEU A 374 -48.09 -55.33 62.74
N GLN A 375 -47.53 -55.60 61.57
CA GLN A 375 -47.85 -56.77 60.75
C GLN A 375 -47.41 -58.07 61.43
N GLU A 376 -46.20 -58.10 62.03
CA GLU A 376 -45.75 -59.23 62.85
C GLU A 376 -46.68 -59.48 64.05
N GLN A 377 -47.13 -58.42 64.73
CA GLN A 377 -48.09 -58.53 65.83
C GLN A 377 -49.47 -59.04 65.39
N LEU A 378 -49.94 -58.64 64.20
CA LEU A 378 -51.19 -59.14 63.61
C LEU A 378 -51.08 -60.61 63.18
N ASP A 379 -49.96 -61.02 62.60
CA ASP A 379 -49.72 -62.40 62.20
C ASP A 379 -49.57 -63.33 63.41
N GLU A 380 -49.02 -62.84 64.53
CA GLU A 380 -49.03 -63.56 65.82
C GLU A 380 -50.44 -63.71 66.39
N GLN A 381 -51.31 -62.70 66.27
CA GLN A 381 -52.70 -62.78 66.71
C GLN A 381 -53.57 -63.71 65.85
N GLN A 382 -53.23 -63.93 64.57
CA GLN A 382 -53.95 -64.85 63.67
C GLN A 382 -53.49 -66.31 63.76
N ARG A 383 -52.41 -66.59 64.52
CA ARG A 383 -51.89 -67.95 64.79
C ARG A 383 -52.43 -68.58 66.08
N VAL A 384 -53.26 -67.86 66.83
CA VAL A 384 -54.07 -68.36 67.96
C VAL A 384 -55.47 -68.65 67.46
#